data_AF-A0A836VDD2-F1
#
_entry.id   AF-A0A836VDD2-F1
#
_cell.length_a   1.000
_cell.length_b   1.000
_cell.length_c   1.000
_cell.angle_alpha   90.00
_cell.angle_beta   90.00
_cell.angle_gamma   90.00
#
_symmetry.space_group_name_H-M   'P 1'
#
loop_
_entity.id
_entity.type
_entity.pdbx_description
1 polymer ?
#
loop_
_entity_poly.entity_id
_entity_poly.type
_entity_poly.pdbx_seq_one_letter_code
_entity_poly.pdbx_strand_id
1 'polypeptide(L)'
;MTDITVEQDEQVDGVARDERGFWQPARGTAPPNPLFGWPPRPLVILKWLYGYLFPWNLGYMAIATATWLYWQPALSRCVEFRMDWILEMFVRNEILLVVIVSAWHMRFWALKRQGMKYKFTSAWMAVGNRKFLWGNQLRDNVFWSCVSGGIVWTGYEALSMWAYANEIIPYVDPRQEPIYCLLLMLSIPMWRVFHFYWSHRLTHWPPIYKAAHYLHHKNINIGPWSGLAMHPIEHLIYFSCVLLHWVVPSHPIHVLMNLQHAALTPSKGHLGFEKLV
;
A
#
# COMPACT_ATOMS: atom_id res chain seq x y z
N MET A 1 -9.79 -19.66 -28.84
CA MET A 1 -9.21 -19.89 -27.51
C MET A 1 -7.79 -19.36 -27.57
N THR A 2 -7.51 -18.20 -26.98
CA THR A 2 -6.14 -17.70 -26.84
C THR A 2 -5.41 -18.56 -25.83
N ASP A 3 -4.22 -19.06 -26.18
CA ASP A 3 -3.33 -19.81 -25.28
C ASP A 3 -2.91 -18.91 -24.12
N ILE A 4 -3.70 -18.93 -23.05
CA ILE A 4 -3.35 -18.34 -21.77
C ILE A 4 -2.35 -19.30 -21.14
N THR A 5 -1.09 -18.90 -21.06
CA THR A 5 -0.07 -19.65 -20.34
C THR A 5 -0.02 -19.14 -18.91
N VAL A 6 -0.46 -20.01 -18.00
CA VAL A 6 -0.30 -19.83 -16.56
C VAL A 6 0.54 -21.00 -16.09
N GLU A 7 1.77 -20.72 -15.68
CA GLU A 7 2.60 -21.72 -15.03
C GLU A 7 1.91 -22.14 -13.73
N GLN A 8 1.78 -23.44 -13.50
CA GLN A 8 1.19 -24.03 -12.31
C GLN A 8 2.18 -25.03 -11.75
N ASP A 9 2.49 -24.91 -10.46
CA ASP A 9 3.31 -25.87 -9.74
C ASP A 9 2.43 -26.66 -8.76
N GLU A 10 2.83 -27.90 -8.48
CA GLU A 10 2.17 -28.75 -7.49
C GLU A 10 2.29 -28.14 -6.09
N GLN A 11 1.19 -28.08 -5.35
CA GLN A 11 1.14 -27.46 -4.03
C GLN A 11 1.53 -28.48 -2.94
N VAL A 12 2.64 -28.24 -2.24
CA VAL A 12 3.29 -29.21 -1.33
C VAL A 12 3.09 -28.86 0.16
N ASP A 13 2.08 -28.07 0.52
CA ASP A 13 2.01 -27.46 1.87
C ASP A 13 1.10 -28.16 2.88
N GLY A 14 0.44 -29.27 2.51
CA GLY A 14 -0.40 -30.04 3.45
C GLY A 14 -1.59 -29.27 4.02
N VAL A 15 -1.96 -28.15 3.41
CA VAL A 15 -3.09 -27.31 3.83
C VAL A 15 -4.38 -27.78 3.18
N ALA A 16 -5.49 -27.76 3.91
CA ALA A 16 -6.81 -28.10 3.39
C ALA A 16 -7.20 -27.15 2.24
N ARG A 17 -7.70 -27.71 1.15
CA ARG A 17 -8.08 -27.00 -0.08
C ARG A 17 -9.46 -27.42 -0.54
N ASP A 18 -10.14 -26.55 -1.28
CA ASP A 18 -11.37 -26.92 -1.98
C ASP A 18 -11.08 -27.69 -3.28
N GLU A 19 -12.13 -28.18 -3.95
CA GLU A 19 -12.05 -28.93 -5.22
C GLU A 19 -11.36 -28.15 -6.35
N ARG A 20 -11.24 -26.82 -6.23
CA ARG A 20 -10.57 -25.95 -7.20
C ARG A 20 -9.10 -25.70 -6.86
N GLY A 21 -8.59 -26.31 -5.79
CA GLY A 21 -7.22 -26.15 -5.30
C GLY A 21 -6.97 -24.86 -4.52
N PHE A 22 -8.02 -24.11 -4.14
CA PHE A 22 -7.86 -22.90 -3.37
C PHE A 22 -7.65 -23.20 -1.89
N TRP A 23 -6.74 -22.43 -1.29
CA TRP A 23 -6.46 -22.49 0.15
C TRP A 23 -7.72 -22.24 0.97
N GLN A 24 -7.94 -23.06 2.00
CA GLN A 24 -9.01 -22.89 2.97
C GLN A 24 -8.42 -22.64 4.37
N PRO A 25 -8.91 -21.64 5.11
CA PRO A 25 -8.43 -21.37 6.46
C PRO A 25 -8.83 -22.51 7.41
N ALA A 26 -7.86 -23.06 8.15
CA ALA A 26 -8.12 -24.12 9.14
C ALA A 26 -8.97 -23.67 10.34
N ARG A 27 -9.11 -22.35 10.55
CA ARG A 27 -9.93 -21.74 11.60
C ARG A 27 -10.89 -20.73 10.99
N GLY A 28 -12.07 -20.56 11.61
CA GLY A 28 -13.01 -19.50 11.24
C GLY A 28 -12.45 -18.09 11.42
N THR A 29 -13.30 -17.09 11.34
CA THR A 29 -12.92 -15.67 11.52
C THR A 29 -12.07 -15.47 12.76
N ALA A 30 -10.92 -14.83 12.60
CA ALA A 30 -10.04 -14.48 13.71
C ALA A 30 -10.81 -13.65 14.75
N PRO A 31 -10.50 -13.79 16.05
CA PRO A 31 -11.11 -12.94 17.07
C PRO A 31 -10.85 -11.46 16.78
N PRO A 32 -11.76 -10.57 17.22
CA PRO A 32 -11.60 -9.14 16.99
C PRO A 32 -10.28 -8.63 17.57
N ASN A 33 -9.76 -7.56 16.96
CA ASN A 33 -8.53 -6.91 17.42
C ASN A 33 -8.63 -6.64 18.95
N PRO A 34 -7.62 -7.05 19.75
CA PRO A 34 -7.63 -6.86 21.20
C PRO A 34 -7.91 -5.44 21.68
N LEU A 35 -7.60 -4.44 20.85
CA LEU A 35 -7.89 -3.03 21.12
C LEU A 35 -9.40 -2.74 21.28
N PHE A 36 -10.25 -3.50 20.58
CA PHE A 36 -11.71 -3.34 20.60
C PHE A 36 -12.42 -4.46 21.38
N GLY A 37 -11.66 -5.31 22.08
CA GLY A 37 -12.22 -6.40 22.88
C GLY A 37 -12.75 -5.91 24.23
N TRP A 38 -13.90 -6.43 24.64
CA TRP A 38 -14.45 -6.24 25.99
C TRP A 38 -14.50 -7.57 26.75
N PRO A 39 -14.10 -7.62 28.04
CA PRO A 39 -13.48 -6.53 28.81
C PRO A 39 -12.07 -6.18 28.32
N PRO A 40 -11.57 -4.95 28.57
CA PRO A 40 -10.23 -4.55 28.13
C PRO A 40 -9.16 -5.44 28.76
N ARG A 41 -8.19 -5.88 27.97
CA ARG A 41 -7.08 -6.74 28.42
C ARG A 41 -5.73 -6.03 28.19
N PRO A 42 -5.27 -5.17 29.11
CA PRO A 42 -4.11 -4.30 28.89
C PRO A 42 -2.84 -5.03 28.44
N LEU A 43 -2.52 -6.17 29.07
CA LEU A 43 -1.34 -6.97 28.69
C LEU A 43 -1.43 -7.52 27.26
N VAL A 44 -2.63 -7.90 26.81
CA VAL A 44 -2.87 -8.37 25.44
C VAL A 44 -2.75 -7.21 24.46
N ILE A 45 -3.26 -6.04 24.81
CA ILE A 45 -3.16 -4.81 24.02
C ILE A 45 -1.69 -4.39 23.87
N LEU A 46 -0.89 -4.42 24.94
CA LEU A 46 0.54 -4.10 24.89
C LEU A 46 1.31 -5.07 23.98
N LYS A 47 1.02 -6.38 24.09
CA LYS A 47 1.62 -7.39 23.20
C LYS A 47 1.21 -7.16 21.75
N TRP A 48 -0.04 -6.78 21.51
CA TRP A 48 -0.53 -6.43 20.18
C TRP A 48 0.14 -5.17 19.63
N LEU A 49 0.32 -4.12 20.45
CA LEU A 49 1.01 -2.89 20.07
C LEU A 49 2.45 -3.15 19.62
N TYR A 50 3.14 -4.09 20.25
CA TYR A 50 4.48 -4.51 19.81
C TYR A 50 4.46 -5.05 18.36
N GLY A 51 3.54 -5.96 18.04
CA GLY A 51 3.40 -6.51 16.68
C GLY A 51 2.79 -5.53 15.67
N TYR A 52 2.01 -4.56 16.15
CA TYR A 52 1.53 -3.44 15.35
C TYR A 52 2.69 -2.54 14.92
N LEU A 53 3.63 -2.24 15.81
CA LEU A 53 4.75 -1.34 15.52
C LEU A 53 5.91 -2.04 14.81
N PHE A 54 6.32 -3.22 15.29
CA PHE A 54 7.52 -3.91 14.84
C PHE A 54 7.25 -5.11 13.92
N PRO A 55 8.15 -5.38 12.96
CA PRO A 55 9.22 -4.51 12.46
C PRO A 55 8.71 -3.52 11.40
N TRP A 56 7.55 -3.79 10.80
CA TRP A 56 7.16 -3.20 9.53
C TRP A 56 6.81 -1.72 9.61
N ASN A 57 5.95 -1.33 10.55
CA ASN A 57 5.53 0.08 10.66
C ASN A 57 6.69 0.98 11.08
N LEU A 58 7.59 0.50 11.95
CA LEU A 58 8.83 1.20 12.24
C LEU A 58 9.72 1.37 11.00
N GLY A 59 9.82 0.35 10.15
CA GLY A 59 10.54 0.43 8.89
C GLY A 59 9.98 1.51 7.96
N TYR A 60 8.64 1.60 7.82
CA TYR A 60 8.01 2.65 7.03
C TYR A 60 8.18 4.05 7.64
N MET A 61 8.13 4.18 8.97
CA MET A 61 8.43 5.44 9.66
C MET A 61 9.89 5.87 9.43
N ALA A 62 10.83 4.93 9.41
CA ALA A 62 12.23 5.21 9.09
C ALA A 62 12.38 5.69 7.64
N ILE A 63 11.69 5.07 6.67
CA ILE A 63 11.69 5.51 5.26
C ILE A 63 11.12 6.93 5.12
N ALA A 64 10.01 7.22 5.79
CA ALA A 64 9.39 8.56 5.78
C ALA A 64 10.30 9.61 6.42
N THR A 65 10.96 9.26 7.52
CA THR A 65 11.92 10.12 8.20
C THR A 65 13.14 10.39 7.31
N ALA A 66 13.71 9.36 6.69
CA ALA A 66 14.82 9.54 5.75
C ALA A 66 14.40 10.37 4.54
N THR A 67 13.18 10.17 4.03
CA THR A 67 12.62 11.00 2.95
C THR A 67 12.55 12.45 3.35
N TRP A 68 11.99 12.75 4.52
CA TRP A 68 11.90 14.12 5.03
C TRP A 68 13.28 14.78 5.19
N LEU A 69 14.25 14.06 5.73
CA LEU A 69 15.57 14.62 6.06
C LEU A 69 16.48 14.82 4.83
N TYR A 70 16.39 13.95 3.83
CA TYR A 70 17.39 13.89 2.76
C TYR A 70 16.84 14.14 1.36
N TRP A 71 15.57 13.83 1.10
CA TRP A 71 15.02 13.77 -0.27
C TRP A 71 13.72 14.57 -0.45
N GLN A 72 13.27 15.27 0.58
CA GLN A 72 12.12 16.16 0.49
C GLN A 72 12.61 17.56 0.09
N PRO A 73 12.11 18.12 -1.03
CA PRO A 73 12.37 19.52 -1.37
C PRO A 73 11.99 20.44 -0.22
N ALA A 74 12.82 21.46 0.02
CA ALA A 74 12.55 22.47 1.04
C ALA A 74 11.17 23.11 0.80
N LEU A 75 10.39 23.31 1.88
CA LEU A 75 9.05 23.90 1.78
C LEU A 75 9.07 25.29 1.12
N SER A 76 10.15 26.06 1.31
CA SER A 76 10.33 27.36 0.63
C SER A 76 10.34 27.27 -0.90
N ARG A 77 10.70 26.11 -1.49
CA ARG A 77 10.61 25.87 -2.94
C ARG A 77 9.19 25.54 -3.40
N CYS A 78 8.32 25.12 -2.48
CA CYS A 78 6.99 24.60 -2.77
C CYS A 78 5.90 25.69 -2.76
N VAL A 79 6.25 26.97 -2.63
CA VAL A 79 5.28 28.09 -2.62
C VAL A 79 4.52 28.20 -3.95
N GLU A 80 5.22 27.99 -5.06
CA GLU A 80 4.65 27.93 -6.41
C GLU A 80 4.84 26.53 -7.01
N PHE A 81 3.86 26.08 -7.81
CA PHE A 81 4.00 24.84 -8.56
C PHE A 81 5.08 24.99 -9.62
N ARG A 82 6.16 24.21 -9.48
CA ARG A 82 7.26 24.16 -10.42
C ARG A 82 7.63 22.72 -10.71
N MET A 83 7.95 22.44 -11.97
CA MET A 83 8.21 21.07 -12.42
C MET A 83 9.48 20.47 -11.81
N ASP A 84 10.46 21.28 -11.41
CA ASP A 84 11.72 20.78 -10.84
C ASP A 84 11.48 20.00 -9.54
N TRP A 85 10.85 20.61 -8.54
CA TRP A 85 10.63 19.95 -7.25
C TRP A 85 9.54 18.87 -7.33
N ILE A 86 8.54 19.02 -8.22
CA ILE A 86 7.53 17.99 -8.45
C ILE A 86 8.16 16.75 -9.09
N LEU A 87 9.06 16.92 -10.06
CA LEU A 87 9.79 15.81 -10.68
C LEU A 87 10.77 15.15 -9.71
N GLU A 88 11.43 15.92 -8.82
CA GLU A 88 12.25 15.36 -7.74
C GLU A 88 11.41 14.41 -6.86
N MET A 89 10.21 14.83 -6.43
CA MET A 89 9.29 13.99 -5.65
C MET A 89 8.82 12.77 -6.46
N PHE A 90 8.45 12.97 -7.73
CA PHE A 90 8.00 11.89 -8.61
C PHE A 90 9.06 10.80 -8.77
N VAL A 91 10.28 11.19 -9.15
CA VAL A 91 11.40 10.25 -9.34
C VAL A 91 11.71 9.52 -8.04
N ARG A 92 11.74 10.22 -6.91
CA ARG A 92 11.97 9.59 -5.60
C ARG A 92 10.87 8.58 -5.25
N ASN A 93 9.60 8.91 -5.48
CA ASN A 93 8.47 8.03 -5.22
C ASN A 93 8.50 6.79 -6.12
N GLU A 94 8.82 6.95 -7.40
CA GLU A 94 9.03 5.84 -8.33
C GLU A 94 10.18 4.94 -7.89
N ILE A 95 11.32 5.50 -7.48
CA ILE A 95 12.45 4.70 -6.98
C ILE A 95 12.03 3.89 -5.75
N LEU A 96 11.36 4.53 -4.77
CA LEU A 96 10.87 3.84 -3.56
C LEU A 96 9.91 2.70 -3.92
N LEU A 97 8.94 2.98 -4.80
CA LEU A 97 7.96 2.00 -5.25
C LEU A 97 8.64 0.82 -5.96
N VAL A 98 9.44 1.11 -6.99
CA VAL A 98 10.10 0.09 -7.80
C VAL A 98 11.03 -0.77 -6.96
N VAL A 99 11.86 -0.18 -6.10
CA VAL A 99 12.81 -0.94 -5.27
C VAL A 99 12.07 -1.87 -4.32
N ILE A 100 11.09 -1.35 -3.57
CA ILE A 100 10.42 -2.11 -2.51
C ILE A 100 9.50 -3.19 -3.11
N VAL A 101 8.69 -2.84 -4.11
CA VAL A 101 7.76 -3.80 -4.72
C VAL A 101 8.52 -4.86 -5.53
N SER A 102 9.60 -4.46 -6.22
CA SER A 102 10.47 -5.43 -6.91
C SER A 102 11.19 -6.35 -5.95
N ALA A 103 11.64 -5.89 -4.78
CA ALA A 103 12.28 -6.78 -3.80
C ALA A 103 11.34 -7.92 -3.37
N TRP A 104 10.08 -7.60 -3.10
CA TRP A 104 9.04 -8.60 -2.83
C TRP A 104 8.78 -9.50 -4.04
N HIS A 105 8.61 -8.92 -5.22
CA HIS A 105 8.33 -9.67 -6.44
C HIS A 105 9.48 -10.62 -6.80
N MET A 106 10.72 -10.15 -6.73
CA MET A 106 11.91 -10.94 -7.03
C MET A 106 12.04 -12.13 -6.09
N ARG A 107 11.91 -11.92 -4.77
CA ARG A 107 12.06 -13.02 -3.81
C ARG A 107 10.98 -14.09 -3.97
N PHE A 108 9.71 -13.70 -4.10
CA PHE A 108 8.57 -14.62 -3.97
C PHE A 108 8.02 -15.12 -5.30
N TRP A 109 8.13 -14.33 -6.37
CA TRP A 109 7.51 -14.64 -7.66
C TRP A 109 8.53 -14.93 -8.77
N ALA A 110 9.63 -14.18 -8.86
CA ALA A 110 10.64 -14.43 -9.90
C ALA A 110 11.60 -15.58 -9.50
N LEU A 111 12.17 -15.50 -8.30
CA LEU A 111 13.11 -16.50 -7.78
C LEU A 111 12.40 -17.65 -7.04
N LYS A 112 11.09 -17.53 -6.81
CA LYS A 112 10.24 -18.51 -6.10
C LYS A 112 10.91 -19.08 -4.85
N ARG A 113 11.58 -18.26 -4.03
CA ARG A 113 12.41 -18.73 -2.90
C ARG A 113 11.62 -19.53 -1.85
N GLN A 114 10.32 -19.26 -1.70
CA GLN A 114 9.41 -20.00 -0.81
C GLN A 114 8.65 -21.13 -1.54
N GLY A 115 8.82 -21.25 -2.87
CA GLY A 115 8.08 -22.18 -3.71
C GLY A 115 6.57 -22.03 -3.52
N MET A 116 5.90 -23.15 -3.29
CA MET A 116 4.44 -23.22 -3.09
C MET A 116 4.01 -23.18 -1.64
N LYS A 117 4.95 -23.09 -0.69
CA LYS A 117 4.64 -23.12 0.74
C LYS A 117 3.80 -21.92 1.14
N TYR A 118 2.60 -22.13 1.67
CA TYR A 118 1.64 -21.10 2.07
C TYR A 118 1.09 -20.25 0.92
N LYS A 119 1.30 -20.65 -0.33
CA LYS A 119 0.79 -19.91 -1.48
C LYS A 119 -0.71 -20.18 -1.63
N PHE A 120 -1.50 -19.11 -1.80
CA PHE A 120 -2.96 -19.24 -1.86
C PHE A 120 -3.42 -20.01 -3.10
N THR A 121 -2.78 -19.79 -4.26
CA THR A 121 -3.11 -20.41 -5.55
C THR A 121 -1.91 -21.10 -6.19
N SER A 122 -2.15 -22.12 -7.02
CA SER A 122 -1.09 -22.85 -7.72
C SER A 122 -0.45 -22.02 -8.84
N ALA A 123 -1.26 -21.14 -9.43
CA ALA A 123 -0.95 -20.33 -10.60
C ALA A 123 0.05 -19.18 -10.33
N TRP A 124 0.98 -18.97 -11.26
CA TRP A 124 1.91 -17.83 -11.30
C TRP A 124 1.41 -16.72 -12.23
N MET A 125 2.23 -15.69 -12.51
CA MET A 125 1.79 -14.52 -13.31
C MET A 125 1.30 -14.94 -14.69
N ALA A 126 0.13 -14.44 -15.09
CA ALA A 126 -0.46 -14.80 -16.37
C ALA A 126 0.25 -14.12 -17.57
N VAL A 127 0.52 -14.90 -18.61
CA VAL A 127 1.12 -14.45 -19.89
C VAL A 127 0.25 -14.93 -21.06
N GLY A 128 0.27 -14.20 -22.18
CA GLY A 128 -0.55 -14.48 -23.37
C GLY A 128 -2.02 -14.09 -23.23
N ASN A 129 -2.42 -13.43 -22.13
CA ASN A 129 -3.81 -13.11 -21.85
C ASN A 129 -4.15 -11.66 -22.26
N ARG A 130 -4.97 -11.52 -23.31
CA ARG A 130 -5.42 -10.23 -23.88
C ARG A 130 -6.17 -9.32 -22.90
N LYS A 131 -6.60 -9.84 -21.75
CA LYS A 131 -7.16 -9.02 -20.67
C LYS A 131 -6.16 -7.97 -20.20
N PHE A 132 -4.86 -8.27 -20.19
CA PHE A 132 -3.78 -7.42 -19.68
C PHE A 132 -3.09 -6.62 -20.78
N LEU A 133 -2.56 -5.44 -20.43
CA LEU A 133 -1.68 -4.65 -21.28
C LEU A 133 -0.50 -5.50 -21.74
N TRP A 134 -0.24 -5.48 -23.05
CA TRP A 134 0.78 -6.31 -23.72
C TRP A 134 0.63 -7.82 -23.46
N GLY A 135 -0.56 -8.30 -23.11
CA GLY A 135 -0.82 -9.71 -22.85
C GLY A 135 -0.10 -10.27 -21.62
N ASN A 136 0.42 -9.42 -20.72
CA ASN A 136 1.23 -9.84 -19.58
C ASN A 136 0.78 -9.14 -18.29
N GLN A 137 0.35 -9.91 -17.30
CA GLN A 137 -0.19 -9.39 -16.05
C GLN A 137 0.83 -8.57 -15.25
N LEU A 138 2.09 -9.00 -15.21
CA LEU A 138 3.14 -8.26 -14.50
C LEU A 138 3.36 -6.88 -15.12
N ARG A 139 3.43 -6.80 -16.46
CA ARG A 139 3.62 -5.52 -17.16
C ARG A 139 2.44 -4.58 -16.98
N ASP A 140 1.22 -5.10 -17.05
CA ASP A 140 -0.02 -4.35 -16.77
C ASP A 140 0.01 -3.78 -15.34
N ASN A 141 0.37 -4.59 -14.36
CA ASN A 141 0.42 -4.17 -12.96
C ASN A 141 1.50 -3.13 -12.67
N VAL A 142 2.70 -3.30 -13.24
CA VAL A 142 3.79 -2.32 -13.13
C VAL A 142 3.35 -0.99 -13.76
N PHE A 143 2.73 -1.03 -14.95
CA PHE A 143 2.24 0.17 -15.63
C PHE A 143 1.23 0.93 -14.78
N TRP A 144 0.18 0.26 -14.28
CA TRP A 144 -0.84 0.94 -13.48
C TRP A 144 -0.30 1.46 -12.14
N SER A 145 0.61 0.72 -11.51
CA SER A 145 1.23 1.14 -10.24
C SER A 145 2.13 2.37 -10.40
N CYS A 146 3.03 2.38 -11.39
CA CYS A 146 3.96 3.49 -11.60
C CYS A 146 3.27 4.68 -12.29
N VAL A 147 2.58 4.44 -13.40
CA VAL A 147 2.00 5.54 -14.18
C VAL A 147 0.81 6.15 -13.46
N SER A 148 -0.20 5.35 -13.08
CA SER A 148 -1.34 5.94 -12.38
C SER A 148 -1.07 6.14 -10.90
N GLY A 149 -0.60 5.11 -10.20
CA GLY A 149 -0.40 5.16 -8.76
C GLY A 149 0.68 6.16 -8.37
N GLY A 150 1.83 6.14 -9.03
CA GLY A 150 2.94 7.06 -8.80
C GLY A 150 2.58 8.52 -9.08
N ILE A 151 1.93 8.82 -10.21
CA ILE A 151 1.49 10.19 -10.53
C ILE A 151 0.48 10.69 -9.49
N VAL A 152 -0.53 9.90 -9.12
CA VAL A 152 -1.55 10.33 -8.14
C VAL A 152 -0.95 10.48 -6.74
N TRP A 153 -0.08 9.56 -6.32
CA TRP A 153 0.66 9.67 -5.08
C TRP A 153 1.47 10.98 -5.04
N THR A 154 2.29 11.25 -6.06
CA THR A 154 3.07 12.49 -6.11
C THR A 154 2.18 13.72 -6.21
N GLY A 155 1.04 13.66 -6.90
CA GLY A 155 0.08 14.76 -6.96
C GLY A 155 -0.45 15.15 -5.57
N TYR A 156 -0.87 14.18 -4.76
CA TYR A 156 -1.30 14.42 -3.38
C TYR A 156 -0.18 14.98 -2.51
N GLU A 157 1.03 14.45 -2.68
CA GLU A 157 2.19 14.91 -1.94
C GLU A 157 2.53 16.35 -2.29
N ALA A 158 2.67 16.65 -3.58
CA ALA A 158 2.99 17.98 -4.08
C ALA A 158 1.96 19.01 -3.64
N LEU A 159 0.68 18.68 -3.74
CA LEU A 159 -0.42 19.54 -3.28
C LEU A 159 -0.37 19.79 -1.78
N SER A 160 -0.02 18.77 -0.98
CA SER A 160 0.12 18.93 0.47
C SER A 160 1.34 19.78 0.85
N MET A 161 2.48 19.60 0.17
CA MET A 161 3.69 20.40 0.42
C MET A 161 3.49 21.86 0.00
N TRP A 162 2.81 22.09 -1.12
CA TRP A 162 2.39 23.42 -1.55
C TRP A 162 1.45 24.08 -0.54
N ALA A 163 0.46 23.34 -0.03
CA ALA A 163 -0.48 23.85 0.96
C ALA A 163 0.21 24.20 2.28
N TYR A 164 1.20 23.41 2.73
CA TYR A 164 2.04 23.77 3.88
C TYR A 164 2.89 25.01 3.63
N ALA A 165 3.52 25.11 2.46
CA ALA A 165 4.38 26.23 2.10
C ALA A 165 3.62 27.57 2.00
N ASN A 166 2.33 27.51 1.70
CA ASN A 166 1.43 28.67 1.62
C ASN A 166 0.56 28.86 2.87
N GLU A 167 0.82 28.12 3.95
CA GLU A 167 0.08 28.22 5.22
C GLU A 167 -1.45 27.99 5.06
N ILE A 168 -1.86 27.23 4.04
CA ILE A 168 -3.27 26.92 3.74
C ILE A 168 -3.82 25.84 4.68
N ILE A 169 -2.97 24.92 5.12
CA ILE A 169 -3.32 23.80 6.01
C ILE A 169 -2.56 23.90 7.34
N PRO A 170 -3.12 23.36 8.43
CA PRO A 170 -2.55 23.55 9.76
C PRO A 170 -1.22 22.81 9.94
N TYR A 171 -0.21 23.54 10.39
CA TYR A 171 1.13 23.04 10.68
C TYR A 171 1.36 22.92 12.19
N VAL A 172 2.14 21.91 12.60
CA VAL A 172 2.65 21.79 13.97
C VAL A 172 4.16 21.56 13.93
N ASP A 173 4.90 22.28 14.78
CA ASP A 173 6.33 22.08 14.93
C ASP A 173 6.60 20.92 15.90
N PRO A 174 7.29 19.84 15.47
CA PRO A 174 7.61 18.72 16.35
C PRO A 174 8.52 19.09 17.53
N ARG A 175 9.21 20.24 17.50
CA ARG A 175 10.02 20.74 18.62
C ARG A 175 9.15 21.37 19.71
N GLN A 176 7.99 21.93 19.33
CA GLN A 176 7.04 22.54 20.25
C GLN A 176 6.09 21.49 20.82
N GLU A 177 5.62 20.58 19.97
CA GLU A 177 4.63 19.54 20.33
C GLU A 177 5.14 18.12 20.01
N PRO A 178 6.24 17.67 20.64
CA PRO A 178 6.89 16.40 20.31
C PRO A 178 6.02 15.18 20.62
N ILE A 179 5.30 15.21 21.75
CA ILE A 179 4.44 14.09 22.18
C ILE A 179 3.25 13.94 21.22
N TYR A 180 2.62 15.05 20.86
CA TYR A 180 1.52 15.05 19.90
C TYR A 180 1.97 14.52 18.53
N CYS A 181 3.09 15.01 17.99
CA CYS A 181 3.65 14.52 16.72
C CYS A 181 3.97 13.03 16.79
N LEU A 182 4.55 12.55 17.89
CA LEU A 182 4.83 11.13 18.05
C LEU A 182 3.54 10.29 18.07
N LEU A 183 2.53 10.70 18.84
CA LEU A 183 1.26 9.98 18.91
C LEU A 183 0.54 9.99 17.55
N LEU A 184 0.56 11.11 16.84
CA LEU A 184 0.00 11.21 15.49
C LEU A 184 0.73 10.26 14.53
N MET A 185 2.06 10.26 14.53
CA MET A 185 2.88 9.35 13.74
C MET A 185 2.51 7.87 13.97
N LEU A 186 2.37 7.47 15.25
CA LEU A 186 1.99 6.12 15.64
C LEU A 186 0.55 5.76 15.26
N SER A 187 -0.35 6.74 15.14
CA SER A 187 -1.74 6.52 14.77
C SER A 187 -1.97 6.38 13.26
N ILE A 188 -1.05 6.84 12.41
CA ILE A 188 -1.22 6.84 10.94
C ILE A 188 -1.57 5.44 10.39
N PRO A 189 -0.88 4.35 10.76
CA PRO A 189 -1.27 3.02 10.26
C PRO A 189 -2.69 2.62 10.66
N MET A 190 -3.19 3.00 11.85
CA MET A 190 -4.58 2.76 12.25
C MET A 190 -5.57 3.63 11.47
N TRP A 191 -5.29 4.92 11.31
CA TRP A 191 -6.09 5.79 10.46
C TRP A 191 -6.25 5.23 9.05
N ARG A 192 -5.13 4.75 8.49
CA ARG A 192 -5.08 4.12 7.18
C ARG A 192 -5.93 2.87 7.04
N VAL A 193 -5.92 1.99 8.04
CA VAL A 193 -6.78 0.79 8.04
C VAL A 193 -8.25 1.19 8.07
N PHE A 194 -8.60 2.18 8.90
CA PHE A 194 -9.95 2.72 8.97
C PHE A 194 -10.39 3.34 7.64
N HIS A 195 -9.58 4.24 7.08
CA HIS A 195 -9.85 4.87 5.79
C HIS A 195 -9.95 3.83 4.68
N PHE A 196 -9.02 2.87 4.60
CA PHE A 196 -9.01 1.82 3.59
C PHE A 196 -10.31 1.00 3.62
N TYR A 197 -10.82 0.64 4.80
CA TYR A 197 -12.08 -0.10 4.90
C TYR A 197 -13.24 0.64 4.22
N TRP A 198 -13.41 1.93 4.52
CA TRP A 198 -14.52 2.72 3.98
C TRP A 198 -14.32 3.07 2.51
N SER A 199 -13.10 3.46 2.12
CA SER A 199 -12.78 3.79 0.73
C SER A 199 -12.90 2.57 -0.18
N HIS A 200 -12.41 1.40 0.26
CA HIS A 200 -12.58 0.15 -0.46
C HIS A 200 -14.05 -0.28 -0.53
N ARG A 201 -14.82 -0.15 0.56
CA ARG A 201 -16.26 -0.43 0.52
C ARG A 201 -16.99 0.48 -0.48
N LEU A 202 -16.60 1.75 -0.56
CA LEU A 202 -17.12 2.71 -1.53
C LEU A 202 -16.78 2.29 -2.96
N THR A 203 -15.55 1.84 -3.24
CA THR A 203 -15.15 1.41 -4.60
C THR A 203 -15.87 0.16 -5.07
N HIS A 204 -16.39 -0.67 -4.15
CA HIS A 204 -17.27 -1.81 -4.45
C HIS A 204 -18.73 -1.43 -4.75
N TRP A 205 -19.14 -0.18 -4.52
CA TRP A 205 -20.47 0.26 -4.95
C TRP A 205 -20.58 0.15 -6.49
N PRO A 206 -21.64 -0.48 -7.06
CA PRO A 206 -21.64 -0.91 -8.46
C PRO A 206 -21.26 0.14 -9.51
N PRO A 207 -21.66 1.43 -9.40
CA PRO A 207 -21.22 2.47 -10.32
C PRO A 207 -19.70 2.71 -10.29
N ILE A 208 -19.12 2.84 -9.09
CA ILE A 208 -17.68 3.06 -8.93
C ILE A 208 -16.89 1.80 -9.27
N TYR A 209 -17.44 0.63 -8.96
CA TYR A 209 -16.84 -0.64 -9.34
C TYR A 209 -16.63 -0.73 -10.85
N LYS A 210 -17.71 -0.48 -11.61
CA LYS A 210 -17.68 -0.53 -13.07
C LYS A 210 -16.79 0.57 -13.67
N ALA A 211 -16.75 1.75 -13.05
CA ALA A 211 -15.96 2.87 -13.54
C ALA A 211 -14.46 2.75 -13.24
N ALA A 212 -14.08 2.12 -12.12
CA ALA A 212 -12.71 2.17 -11.62
C ALA A 212 -12.23 0.85 -11.00
N HIS A 213 -12.99 0.26 -10.08
CA HIS A 213 -12.49 -0.84 -9.26
C HIS A 213 -12.32 -2.17 -10.01
N TYR A 214 -13.03 -2.35 -11.13
CA TYR A 214 -12.91 -3.55 -11.96
C TYR A 214 -11.47 -3.80 -12.45
N LEU A 215 -10.67 -2.73 -12.62
CA LEU A 215 -9.29 -2.84 -13.09
C LEU A 215 -8.42 -3.52 -12.05
N HIS A 216 -8.61 -3.18 -10.77
CA HIS A 216 -7.93 -3.85 -9.67
C HIS A 216 -8.32 -5.33 -9.58
N HIS A 217 -9.61 -5.63 -9.67
CA HIS A 217 -10.17 -6.99 -9.68
C HIS A 217 -9.93 -7.75 -10.99
N LYS A 218 -9.32 -7.12 -12.00
CA LYS A 218 -8.95 -7.81 -13.24
C LYS A 218 -7.75 -8.75 -13.03
N ASN A 219 -6.96 -8.54 -11.98
CA ASN A 219 -5.87 -9.43 -11.59
C ASN A 219 -6.37 -10.84 -11.26
N ILE A 220 -5.82 -11.85 -11.94
CA ILE A 220 -6.21 -13.26 -11.76
C ILE A 220 -5.31 -13.90 -10.69
N ASN A 221 -4.02 -13.57 -10.72
CA ASN A 221 -3.04 -13.99 -9.72
C ASN A 221 -2.52 -12.80 -8.93
N ILE A 222 -2.84 -12.75 -7.63
CA ILE A 222 -2.52 -11.61 -6.76
C ILE A 222 -1.05 -11.70 -6.33
N GLY A 223 -0.23 -10.75 -6.78
CA GLY A 223 1.20 -10.66 -6.45
C GLY A 223 1.61 -9.23 -6.06
N PRO A 224 2.88 -8.98 -5.67
CA PRO A 224 3.29 -7.69 -5.09
C PRO A 224 2.90 -6.46 -5.91
N TRP A 225 3.05 -6.54 -7.24
CA TRP A 225 2.69 -5.46 -8.16
C TRP A 225 1.19 -5.26 -8.36
N SER A 226 0.33 -6.24 -8.03
CA SER A 226 -1.13 -6.05 -8.16
C SER A 226 -1.71 -5.14 -7.09
N GLY A 227 -0.97 -4.88 -5.99
CA GLY A 227 -1.47 -4.11 -4.85
C GLY A 227 -1.78 -2.65 -5.15
N LEU A 228 -1.09 -2.03 -6.11
CA LEU A 228 -1.36 -0.68 -6.63
C LEU A 228 -1.75 -0.69 -8.11
N ALA A 229 -2.05 -1.85 -8.68
CA ALA A 229 -2.55 -1.93 -10.04
C ALA A 229 -4.04 -1.57 -10.06
N MET A 230 -4.33 -0.26 -10.08
CA MET A 230 -5.68 0.30 -9.95
C MET A 230 -5.93 1.40 -10.99
N HIS A 231 -7.20 1.72 -11.20
CA HIS A 231 -7.60 2.82 -12.08
C HIS A 231 -7.28 4.18 -11.41
N PRO A 232 -6.98 5.27 -12.15
CA PRO A 232 -6.71 6.58 -11.57
C PRO A 232 -7.76 7.10 -10.58
N ILE A 233 -9.04 6.88 -10.86
CA ILE A 233 -10.15 7.25 -9.94
C ILE A 233 -10.03 6.49 -8.61
N GLU A 234 -9.66 5.20 -8.65
CA GLU A 234 -9.44 4.42 -7.45
C GLU A 234 -8.20 4.91 -6.70
N HIS A 235 -7.12 5.26 -7.38
CA HIS A 235 -5.95 5.87 -6.74
C HIS A 235 -6.28 7.20 -6.04
N LEU A 236 -7.13 8.04 -6.65
CA LEU A 236 -7.58 9.29 -6.03
C LEU A 236 -8.31 8.99 -4.71
N ILE A 237 -9.24 8.04 -4.73
CA ILE A 237 -9.97 7.61 -3.54
C ILE A 237 -9.02 6.97 -2.52
N TYR A 238 -8.10 6.11 -2.94
CA TYR A 238 -7.18 5.36 -2.09
C TYR A 238 -6.18 6.27 -1.36
N PHE A 239 -5.52 7.19 -2.07
CA PHE A 239 -4.54 8.11 -1.49
C PHE A 239 -5.18 9.30 -0.74
N SER A 240 -6.50 9.48 -0.84
CA SER A 240 -7.23 10.52 -0.07
C SER A 240 -7.11 10.37 1.46
N CYS A 241 -6.54 9.26 1.96
CA CYS A 241 -6.21 9.11 3.38
C CYS A 241 -5.28 10.21 3.90
N VAL A 242 -4.53 10.88 3.02
CA VAL A 242 -3.66 12.02 3.37
C VAL A 242 -4.44 13.27 3.79
N LEU A 243 -5.69 13.42 3.33
CA LEU A 243 -6.50 14.62 3.57
C LEU A 243 -6.81 14.86 5.06
N LEU A 244 -6.64 13.85 5.92
CA LEU A 244 -6.64 14.04 7.37
C LEU A 244 -5.71 15.18 7.80
N HIS A 245 -4.52 15.26 7.22
CA HIS A 245 -3.48 16.23 7.56
C HIS A 245 -3.78 17.66 7.09
N TRP A 246 -4.84 17.84 6.30
CA TRP A 246 -5.30 19.16 5.87
C TRP A 246 -6.27 19.79 6.87
N VAL A 247 -6.74 19.00 7.85
CA VAL A 247 -7.68 19.45 8.88
C VAL A 247 -7.08 19.24 10.27
N VAL A 248 -6.37 18.14 10.49
CA VAL A 248 -5.65 17.84 11.73
C VAL A 248 -4.25 18.46 11.64
N PRO A 249 -3.86 19.35 12.56
CA PRO A 249 -2.52 19.93 12.58
C PRO A 249 -1.46 18.86 12.53
N SER A 250 -0.58 18.92 11.54
CA SER A 250 0.47 17.92 11.40
C SER A 250 1.71 18.49 10.73
N HIS A 251 2.86 17.90 11.04
CA HIS A 251 4.10 18.18 10.34
C HIS A 251 4.15 17.40 9.01
N PRO A 252 4.77 17.91 7.93
CA PRO A 252 4.85 17.23 6.62
C PRO A 252 5.35 15.78 6.63
N ILE A 253 6.18 15.42 7.61
CA ILE A 253 6.62 14.02 7.81
C ILE A 253 5.44 13.04 8.00
N HIS A 254 4.32 13.49 8.59
CA HIS A 254 3.11 12.69 8.74
C HIS A 254 2.43 12.44 7.39
N VAL A 255 2.38 13.46 6.53
CA VAL A 255 1.92 13.32 5.13
C VAL A 255 2.77 12.31 4.39
N LEU A 256 4.10 12.43 4.48
CA LEU A 256 5.03 11.47 3.86
C LEU A 256 4.81 10.05 4.37
N MET A 257 4.74 9.87 5.70
CA MET A 257 4.47 8.55 6.29
C MET A 257 3.14 7.99 5.79
N ASN A 258 2.06 8.77 5.80
CA ASN A 258 0.74 8.32 5.41
C ASN A 258 0.72 7.84 3.94
N LEU A 259 1.24 8.66 3.03
CA LEU A 259 1.31 8.38 1.60
C LEU A 259 2.27 7.22 1.27
N GLN A 260 3.48 7.21 1.83
CA GLN A 260 4.45 6.14 1.60
C GLN A 260 3.97 4.81 2.16
N HIS A 261 3.44 4.80 3.37
CA HIS A 261 2.89 3.59 3.94
C HIS A 261 1.70 3.13 3.06
N ALA A 262 0.92 4.03 2.44
CA ALA A 262 -0.19 3.68 1.53
C ALA A 262 0.31 3.11 0.20
N ALA A 263 1.39 3.66 -0.34
CA ALA A 263 1.96 3.19 -1.61
C ALA A 263 2.69 1.84 -1.45
N LEU A 264 3.39 1.64 -0.33
CA LEU A 264 4.36 0.56 -0.21
C LEU A 264 3.79 -0.70 0.45
N THR A 265 2.86 -0.58 1.40
CA THR A 265 2.30 -1.75 2.10
C THR A 265 1.45 -2.69 1.25
N PRO A 266 0.72 -2.24 0.21
CA PRO A 266 -0.05 -3.15 -0.63
C PRO A 266 0.80 -4.26 -1.23
N SER A 267 2.08 -4.00 -1.53
CA SER A 267 2.98 -5.02 -2.08
C SER A 267 3.16 -6.23 -1.16
N LYS A 268 3.26 -6.00 0.15
CA LYS A 268 3.30 -7.07 1.16
C LYS A 268 1.92 -7.71 1.35
N GLY A 269 0.86 -6.90 1.38
CA GLY A 269 -0.52 -7.38 1.53
C GLY A 269 -0.99 -8.27 0.38
N HIS A 270 -0.44 -8.06 -0.83
CA HIS A 270 -0.77 -8.79 -2.04
C HIS A 270 0.32 -9.80 -2.43
N LEU A 271 1.13 -10.27 -1.47
CA LEU A 271 2.21 -11.22 -1.77
C LEU A 271 1.72 -12.52 -2.42
N GLY A 272 0.46 -12.94 -2.17
CA GLY A 272 -0.07 -14.23 -2.61
C GLY A 272 0.25 -15.39 -1.66
N PHE A 273 0.74 -15.09 -0.45
CA PHE A 273 1.13 -16.07 0.56
C PHE A 273 0.49 -15.75 1.92
N GLU A 274 0.07 -16.78 2.64
CA GLU A 274 -0.47 -16.65 4.01
C GLU A 274 0.62 -16.21 5.00
N LYS A 275 1.84 -16.74 4.83
CA LYS A 275 2.97 -16.54 5.77
C LYS A 275 4.29 -16.40 5.01
N LEU A 276 5.22 -15.68 5.63
CA LEU A 276 6.60 -15.52 5.14
C LEU A 276 7.53 -16.50 5.86
N VAL A 277 8.47 -17.08 5.11
CA VAL A 277 9.51 -18.01 5.58
C VAL A 277 10.90 -17.53 5.13
#